data_AF-A0A634A5R2-F1
#
_entry.id   AF-A0A634A5R2-F1
#
_cell.length_a   1.000
_cell.length_b   1.000
_cell.length_c   1.000
_cell.angle_alpha   90.00
_cell.angle_beta   90.00
_cell.angle_gamma   90.00
#
_symmetry.space_group_name_H-M   'P 1'
#
loop_
_entity.id
_entity.type
_entity.pdbx_description
1 polymer ?
#
loop_
_entity_poly.entity_id
_entity_poly.type
_entity_poly.pdbx_seq_one_letter_code
_entity_poly.pdbx_strand_id
1 'polypeptide(L)'
;TALESLLAHHDAGQLAVIAAKLHCAPDVHAIKEALALALPSVQSQMENLAVDMGYTPGVLALFYKVAIGSGVAPLVIFMGVGAMTDFGPLLANPRTLL
;
A
#
# COMPACT_ATOMS: atom_id res chain seq x y z
N THR A 1 5.60 -5.14 0.79
CA THR A 1 4.62 -6.23 0.99
C THR A 1 5.35 -7.57 0.98
N ALA A 2 4.70 -8.71 1.22
CA ALA A 2 5.31 -10.04 1.07
C ALA A 2 5.77 -10.27 -0.38
N LEU A 3 4.97 -9.84 -1.36
CA LEU A 3 5.32 -9.92 -2.78
C LEU A 3 6.54 -9.07 -3.12
N GLU A 4 6.64 -7.85 -2.60
CA GLU A 4 7.84 -7.02 -2.79
C GLU A 4 9.09 -7.65 -2.17
N SER A 5 8.93 -8.34 -1.03
CA SER A 5 10.03 -9.09 -0.42
C SER A 5 10.49 -10.22 -1.33
N LEU A 6 9.56 -11.00 -1.90
CA LEU A 6 9.85 -12.05 -2.87
C LEU A 6 10.61 -11.47 -4.09
N LEU A 7 10.11 -10.36 -4.65
CA LEU A 7 10.76 -9.70 -5.79
C LEU A 7 12.19 -9.21 -5.46
N ALA A 8 12.44 -8.82 -4.22
CA ALA A 8 13.78 -8.42 -3.78
C ALA A 8 14.75 -9.60 -3.57
N HIS A 9 14.23 -10.81 -3.33
CA HIS A 9 15.05 -12.02 -3.12
C HIS A 9 15.58 -12.66 -4.41
N HIS A 10 15.00 -12.34 -5.58
CA HIS A 10 15.48 -12.77 -6.91
C HIS A 10 15.60 -14.30 -7.12
N ASP A 11 14.76 -15.11 -6.47
CA ASP A 11 14.71 -16.55 -6.74
C ASP A 11 14.03 -16.82 -8.10
N ALA A 12 14.79 -17.37 -9.04
CA ALA A 12 14.34 -17.67 -10.40
C ALA A 12 13.10 -18.59 -10.45
N GLY A 13 13.01 -19.56 -9.53
CA GLY A 13 11.87 -20.49 -9.48
C GLY A 13 10.58 -19.77 -9.07
N GLN A 14 10.68 -18.90 -8.07
CA GLN A 14 9.54 -18.16 -7.54
C GLN A 14 9.08 -17.05 -8.51
N LEU A 15 10.03 -16.36 -9.14
CA LEU A 15 9.73 -15.36 -10.18
C LEU A 15 9.00 -16.00 -11.38
N ALA A 16 9.40 -17.22 -11.79
CA ALA A 16 8.72 -17.94 -12.86
C ALA A 16 7.27 -18.28 -12.49
N VAL A 17 6.99 -18.66 -11.23
CA VAL A 17 5.64 -18.96 -10.76
C VAL A 17 4.76 -17.70 -10.77
N ILE A 18 5.28 -16.57 -10.28
CA ILE A 18 4.55 -15.29 -10.28
C ILE A 18 4.29 -14.81 -11.72
N ALA A 19 5.30 -14.86 -12.58
CA ALA A 19 5.18 -14.45 -13.97
C ALA A 19 4.20 -15.33 -14.77
N ALA A 20 4.17 -16.64 -14.51
CA ALA A 20 3.20 -17.55 -15.12
C ALA A 20 1.75 -17.21 -14.71
N LYS A 21 1.53 -16.77 -13.47
CA LYS A 21 0.20 -16.34 -12.98
C LYS A 21 -0.22 -14.98 -13.52
N LEU A 22 0.74 -14.09 -13.74
CA LEU A 22 0.51 -12.75 -14.29
C LEU A 22 0.57 -12.71 -15.83
N HIS A 23 0.87 -13.83 -16.49
CA HIS A 23 1.05 -13.94 -17.94
C HIS A 23 2.09 -12.94 -18.49
N CYS A 24 3.19 -12.74 -17.77
CA CYS A 24 4.26 -11.82 -18.16
C CYS A 24 5.63 -12.52 -18.18
N ALA A 25 6.69 -11.78 -18.55
CA ALA A 25 8.06 -12.28 -18.49
C ALA A 25 8.53 -12.46 -17.02
N PRO A 26 9.37 -13.47 -16.72
CA PRO A 26 9.92 -13.72 -15.38
C PRO A 26 11.04 -12.73 -15.03
N ASP A 27 10.70 -11.44 -15.10
CA ASP A 27 11.57 -10.32 -14.80
C ASP A 27 10.90 -9.40 -13.75
N VAL A 28 11.71 -8.82 -12.86
CA VAL A 28 11.22 -8.01 -11.75
C VAL A 28 10.51 -6.75 -12.26
N HIS A 29 11.02 -6.11 -13.32
CA HIS A 29 10.39 -4.92 -13.88
C HIS A 29 9.09 -5.29 -14.59
N ALA A 30 9.12 -6.32 -15.43
CA ALA A 30 7.92 -6.80 -16.12
C ALA A 30 6.80 -7.23 -15.15
N ILE A 31 7.15 -7.89 -14.03
CA ILE A 31 6.18 -8.28 -13.00
C ILE A 31 5.59 -7.04 -12.31
N LYS A 32 6.40 -6.02 -12.00
CA LYS A 32 5.90 -4.79 -11.37
C LYS A 32 4.95 -4.02 -12.28
N GLU A 33 5.25 -3.94 -13.58
CA GLU A 33 4.36 -3.30 -14.55
C GLU A 33 3.05 -4.06 -14.72
N ALA A 34 3.13 -5.39 -14.86
CA ALA A 34 1.95 -6.25 -14.93
C ALA A 34 1.08 -6.13 -13.67
N LEU A 35 1.70 -6.07 -12.49
CA LEU A 35 1.00 -5.92 -11.22
C LEU A 35 0.31 -4.55 -11.11
N ALA A 36 0.93 -3.48 -11.58
CA ALA A 36 0.36 -2.13 -11.57
C ALA A 36 -0.91 -2.02 -12.45
N LEU A 37 -0.97 -2.80 -13.54
CA LEU A 37 -2.13 -2.87 -14.43
C LEU A 37 -3.17 -3.92 -13.99
N ALA A 38 -2.80 -4.82 -13.07
CA ALA A 38 -3.68 -5.89 -12.60
C ALA A 38 -4.78 -5.37 -11.68
N LEU A 39 -5.92 -6.09 -11.66
CA LEU A 39 -7.01 -5.82 -10.74
C LEU A 39 -6.55 -5.99 -9.28
N PRO A 40 -7.11 -5.22 -8.32
CA PRO A 40 -6.74 -5.34 -6.91
C PRO A 40 -6.91 -6.76 -6.32
N SER A 41 -7.91 -7.50 -6.82
CA SER A 41 -8.11 -8.91 -6.44
C SER A 41 -6.96 -9.80 -6.87
N VAL A 42 -6.42 -9.58 -8.09
CA VAL A 42 -5.25 -10.30 -8.60
C VAL A 42 -4.00 -9.93 -7.81
N GLN A 43 -3.81 -8.64 -7.48
CA GLN A 43 -2.70 -8.21 -6.63
C GLN A 43 -2.74 -8.89 -5.25
N SER A 44 -3.93 -8.98 -4.63
CA SER A 44 -4.09 -9.68 -3.35
C SER A 44 -3.80 -11.18 -3.46
N GLN A 45 -4.14 -11.81 -4.58
CA GLN A 45 -3.82 -13.22 -4.80
C GLN A 45 -2.31 -13.44 -4.93
N MET A 46 -1.59 -12.54 -5.61
CA MET A 46 -0.13 -12.61 -5.71
C MET A 46 0.55 -12.39 -4.36
N GLU A 47 0.01 -11.47 -3.55
CA GLU A 47 0.48 -11.26 -2.18
C GLU A 47 0.29 -12.52 -1.31
N ASN A 48 -0.87 -13.17 -1.39
CA ASN A 48 -1.12 -14.42 -0.65
C ASN A 48 -0.18 -15.55 -1.11
N LEU A 49 0.05 -15.65 -2.42
CA LEU A 49 0.99 -16.63 -2.96
C LEU A 49 2.43 -16.39 -2.47
N ALA A 50 2.85 -15.13 -2.33
CA ALA A 50 4.14 -14.81 -1.74
C ALA A 50 4.21 -15.23 -0.25
N VAL A 51 3.11 -15.09 0.49
CA VAL A 51 3.01 -15.59 1.88
C VAL A 51 3.11 -17.11 1.94
N ASP A 52 2.46 -17.83 1.03
CA ASP A 52 2.55 -19.29 0.93
C ASP A 52 3.98 -19.77 0.62
N MET A 53 4.79 -18.93 -0.02
CA MET A 53 6.22 -19.17 -0.26
C MET A 53 7.12 -18.82 0.94
N GLY A 54 6.54 -18.43 2.08
CA GLY A 54 7.25 -18.13 3.33
C GLY A 54 7.65 -16.66 3.51
N TYR A 55 7.29 -15.77 2.59
CA TYR A 55 7.56 -14.34 2.74
C TYR A 55 6.52 -13.67 3.63
N THR A 56 6.96 -12.90 4.61
CA THR A 56 6.06 -12.14 5.48
C THR A 56 6.12 -10.66 5.12
N PRO A 57 4.98 -9.93 5.12
CA PRO A 57 5.01 -8.48 4.97
C PRO A 57 5.82 -7.84 6.10
N GLY A 58 6.71 -6.91 5.77
CA GLY A 58 7.44 -6.14 6.77
C GLY A 58 6.50 -5.30 7.65
N VAL A 59 6.93 -5.00 8.87
CA VAL A 59 6.10 -4.27 9.86
C VAL A 59 5.65 -2.90 9.34
N LEU A 60 6.52 -2.16 8.65
CA LEU A 60 6.14 -0.88 8.05
C LEU A 60 5.10 -1.03 6.94
N ALA A 61 5.14 -2.12 6.17
CA ALA A 61 4.13 -2.41 5.15
C ALA A 61 2.77 -2.72 5.78
N LEU A 62 2.74 -3.38 6.96
CA LEU A 62 1.52 -3.61 7.72
C LEU A 62 0.94 -2.29 8.24
N PHE A 63 1.77 -1.40 8.82
CA PHE A 63 1.31 -0.08 9.24
C PHE A 63 0.78 0.74 8.07
N TYR A 64 1.49 0.73 6.93
CA TYR A 64 1.00 1.41 5.74
C TYR A 64 -0.36 0.85 5.32
N LYS A 65 -0.51 -0.47 5.17
CA LYS A 65 -1.76 -1.11 4.74
C LYS A 65 -2.94 -0.78 5.65
N VAL A 66 -2.75 -0.87 6.96
CA VAL A 66 -3.83 -0.72 7.95
C VAL A 66 -4.12 0.74 8.26
N ALA A 67 -3.09 1.56 8.46
CA ALA A 67 -3.25 2.92 8.95
C ALA A 67 -3.42 3.93 7.80
N ILE A 68 -2.55 3.88 6.78
CA ILE A 68 -2.48 4.91 5.73
C ILE A 68 -3.29 4.50 4.49
N GLY A 69 -3.10 3.28 3.99
CA GLY A 69 -3.74 2.74 2.80
C GLY A 69 -5.25 2.54 2.95
N SER A 70 -5.74 2.38 4.19
CA SER A 70 -7.18 2.41 4.49
C SER A 70 -7.77 3.83 4.56
N GLY A 71 -6.92 4.85 4.63
CA GLY A 71 -7.31 6.24 4.86
C GLY A 71 -7.61 6.60 6.32
N VAL A 72 -7.55 5.64 7.27
CA VAL A 72 -7.96 5.89 8.67
C VAL A 72 -7.03 6.89 9.37
N ALA A 73 -5.72 6.69 9.30
CA ALA A 73 -4.77 7.52 10.04
C ALA A 73 -4.81 9.00 9.62
N PRO A 74 -4.81 9.36 8.31
CA PRO A 74 -4.96 10.76 7.90
C PRO A 74 -6.23 11.42 8.46
N LEU A 75 -7.37 10.71 8.43
CA LEU A 75 -8.64 11.25 8.93
C LEU A 75 -8.63 11.44 10.46
N VAL A 76 -8.09 10.49 11.21
CA VAL A 76 -7.95 10.62 12.66
C VAL A 76 -7.00 11.77 13.03
N ILE A 77 -5.91 11.95 12.28
CA ILE A 77 -5.00 13.09 12.46
C ILE A 77 -5.74 14.40 12.18
N PHE A 78 -6.48 14.50 11.07
CA PHE A 78 -7.27 15.69 10.73
C PHE A 78 -8.36 16.00 11.78
N MET A 79 -8.99 14.97 12.33
CA MET A 79 -9.92 15.11 13.45
C MET A 79 -9.20 15.69 14.68
N GLY A 80 -8.00 15.21 14.99
CA GLY A 80 -7.16 15.77 16.06
C GLY A 80 -6.78 17.23 15.83
N VAL A 81 -6.41 17.60 14.60
CA VAL A 81 -6.16 19.00 14.22
C VAL A 81 -7.40 19.85 14.45
N GLY A 82 -8.58 19.38 14.01
CA GLY A 82 -9.85 20.06 14.25
C GLY A 82 -10.16 20.24 15.74
N ALA A 83 -9.89 19.23 16.56
CA ALA A 83 -10.08 19.30 18.02
C ALA A 83 -9.11 20.27 18.71
N MET A 84 -7.92 20.53 18.14
CA MET A 84 -6.94 21.49 18.65
C MET A 84 -7.11 22.90 18.04
N THR A 85 -8.04 23.10 17.12
CA THR A 85 -8.23 24.39 16.45
C THR A 85 -9.12 25.30 17.29
N ASP A 86 -8.62 26.49 17.65
CA ASP A 86 -9.42 27.55 18.25
C ASP A 86 -10.15 28.36 17.17
N PHE A 87 -11.48 28.34 17.21
CA PHE A 87 -12.33 29.09 16.29
C PHE A 87 -12.65 30.51 16.76
N GLY A 88 -12.29 30.89 18.00
CA GLY A 88 -12.58 32.21 18.58
C GLY A 88 -12.10 33.40 17.73
N PRO A 89 -10.81 33.44 17.31
CA PRO A 89 -10.30 34.50 16.45
C PRO A 89 -11.00 34.58 15.08
N LEU A 90 -11.37 33.42 14.51
CA LEU A 90 -12.04 33.33 13.21
C LEU A 90 -13.49 33.84 13.29
N LEU A 91 -14.21 33.46 14.34
CA LEU A 91 -15.60 33.90 14.57
C LEU A 91 -15.68 35.39 14.92
N ALA A 92 -14.64 35.96 15.56
CA ALA A 92 -14.60 37.37 15.91
C ALA A 92 -14.42 38.31 14.69
N ASN A 93 -13.74 37.86 13.62
CA ASN A 93 -13.63 38.61 12.36
C ASN A 93 -13.75 37.69 11.13
N PRO A 94 -14.99 37.43 10.65
CA PRO A 94 -15.23 36.52 9.54
C PRO A 94 -14.56 36.91 8.22
N ARG A 95 -14.11 38.16 8.06
CA ARG A 95 -13.35 38.61 6.88
C ARG A 95 -11.97 37.94 6.76
N THR A 96 -11.48 37.30 7.81
CA THR A 96 -10.22 36.54 7.81
C THR A 96 -10.32 35.17 7.12
N LEU A 97 -11.51 34.75 6.71
CA LEU A 97 -11.74 33.53 5.92
C LEU A 97 -11.33 33.66 4.44
N LEU A 98 -11.25 34.88 3.92
CA LEU A 98 -11.03 35.23 2.49
C LEU A 98 -9.74 36.02 2.34
#